data_AF-A0A4D8RZP4-F1
#
_entry.id   AF-A0A4D8RZP4-F1
#
_cell.length_a   1.000
_cell.length_b   1.000
_cell.length_c   1.000
_cell.angle_alpha   90.00
_cell.angle_beta   90.00
_cell.angle_gamma   90.00
#
_symmetry.space_group_name_H-M   'P 1'
#
loop_
_entity.id
_entity.type
_entity.pdbx_description
1 polymer ?
#
loop_
_entity_poly.entity_id
_entity_poly.type
_entity_poly.pdbx_seq_one_letter_code
_entity_poly.pdbx_strand_id
1 'polypeptide(L)'
;MKRDLQRLLVDVKIARGKIRLWQNRLSARAEQFKRLSANNATKFATLAEQYAKESEQLENILNYMDRLDVLLEMVELKLETLVYIDYVSQDMVNLIEALREFRRVTPLLSTELSMLLDELYSGFYASVEVPEPMRIRAREEAKTILKESENIVNSRNKTKVGAQA
;
A
#
# COMPACT_ATOMS: atom_id res chain seq x y z
N MET A 1 12.01 6.73 1.94
CA MET A 1 11.76 5.30 1.63
C MET A 1 12.31 4.90 0.28
N LYS A 2 12.79 3.67 0.16
CA LYS A 2 13.63 3.25 -0.96
C LYS A 2 12.80 3.13 -2.25
N ARG A 3 13.26 3.82 -3.30
CA ARG A 3 12.85 3.61 -4.72
C ARG A 3 12.69 2.13 -5.06
N ASP A 4 13.47 1.29 -4.38
CA ASP A 4 13.47 -0.17 -4.43
C ASP A 4 12.14 -0.81 -4.03
N LEU A 5 11.41 -0.27 -3.06
CA LEU A 5 10.14 -0.85 -2.56
C LEU A 5 8.99 -0.57 -3.54
N GLN A 6 8.94 0.65 -4.11
CA GLN A 6 8.04 0.98 -5.21
C GLN A 6 8.36 0.18 -6.47
N ARG A 7 9.66 -0.01 -6.78
CA ARG A 7 10.10 -0.86 -7.89
C ARG A 7 9.69 -2.32 -7.68
N LEU A 8 9.88 -2.85 -6.48
CA LEU A 8 9.46 -4.20 -6.12
C LEU A 8 7.95 -4.39 -6.26
N LEU A 9 7.14 -3.39 -5.84
CA LEU A 9 5.70 -3.41 -6.05
C LEU A 9 5.34 -3.51 -7.53
N VAL A 10 6.00 -2.73 -8.39
CA VAL A 10 5.81 -2.80 -9.85
C VAL A 10 6.21 -4.17 -10.38
N ASP A 11 7.35 -4.70 -9.94
CA ASP A 11 7.84 -6.02 -10.37
C ASP A 11 6.86 -7.15 -9.99
N VAL A 12 6.26 -7.09 -8.79
CA VAL A 12 5.21 -8.04 -8.35
C VAL A 12 3.96 -7.92 -9.22
N LYS A 13 3.48 -6.71 -9.51
CA LYS A 13 2.33 -6.49 -10.40
C LYS A 13 2.58 -7.05 -11.81
N ILE A 14 3.77 -6.85 -12.35
CA ILE A 14 4.19 -7.42 -13.64
C ILE A 14 4.21 -8.95 -13.58
N ALA A 15 4.74 -9.53 -12.50
CA ALA A 15 4.79 -10.98 -12.32
C ALA A 15 3.38 -11.60 -12.28
N ARG A 16 2.44 -11.00 -11.54
CA ARG A 16 1.02 -11.40 -11.53
C ARG A 16 0.41 -11.35 -12.93
N GLY A 17 0.65 -10.27 -13.67
CA GLY A 17 0.21 -10.15 -15.06
C GLY A 17 0.72 -11.28 -15.96
N LYS A 18 2.00 -11.65 -15.83
CA LYS A 18 2.59 -12.78 -16.57
C LYS A 18 1.97 -14.12 -16.18
N ILE A 19 1.74 -14.36 -14.89
CA ILE A 19 1.09 -15.59 -14.39
C ILE A 19 -0.31 -15.74 -14.97
N ARG A 20 -1.11 -14.67 -14.99
CA ARG A 20 -2.45 -14.67 -15.59
C ARG A 20 -2.43 -14.99 -17.08
N LEU A 21 -1.47 -14.44 -17.80
CA LEU A 21 -1.28 -14.77 -19.23
C LEU A 21 -0.94 -16.25 -19.43
N TRP A 22 -0.11 -16.83 -18.55
CA TRP A 22 0.23 -18.25 -18.61
C TRP A 22 -0.96 -19.14 -18.21
N GLN A 23 -1.70 -18.81 -17.15
CA GLN A 23 -2.92 -19.50 -16.75
C GLN A 23 -3.92 -19.57 -17.91
N ASN A 24 -4.18 -18.45 -18.59
CA ASN A 24 -5.09 -18.41 -19.73
C ASN A 24 -4.65 -19.35 -20.87
N ARG A 25 -3.35 -19.40 -21.18
CA ARG A 25 -2.81 -20.29 -22.21
C ARG A 25 -2.91 -21.76 -21.82
N LEU A 26 -2.58 -22.09 -20.57
CA LEU A 26 -2.64 -23.47 -20.08
C LEU A 26 -4.08 -23.96 -19.95
N SER A 27 -5.00 -23.10 -19.50
CA SER A 27 -6.44 -23.40 -19.43
C SER A 27 -7.02 -23.71 -20.81
N ALA A 28 -6.71 -22.89 -21.82
CA ALA A 28 -7.13 -23.15 -23.19
C ALA A 28 -6.59 -24.49 -23.72
N ARG A 29 -5.35 -24.83 -23.38
CA ARG A 29 -4.71 -26.10 -23.79
C ARG A 29 -5.29 -27.31 -23.05
N ALA A 30 -5.57 -27.19 -21.75
CA ALA A 30 -6.20 -28.23 -20.95
C ALA A 30 -7.59 -28.58 -21.50
N GLU A 31 -8.39 -27.56 -21.82
CA GLU A 31 -9.71 -27.69 -22.44
C GLU A 31 -9.61 -28.32 -23.83
N GLN A 32 -8.61 -27.96 -24.64
CA GLN A 32 -8.37 -28.59 -25.93
C GLN A 32 -8.10 -30.09 -25.78
N PHE A 33 -7.24 -30.50 -24.84
CA PHE A 33 -6.97 -31.92 -24.61
C PHE A 33 -8.20 -32.67 -24.08
N LYS A 34 -9.01 -32.04 -23.23
CA LYS A 34 -10.27 -32.60 -22.76
C LYS A 34 -11.23 -32.91 -23.92
N ARG A 35 -11.37 -31.97 -24.87
CA ARG A 35 -12.16 -32.16 -26.09
C ARG A 35 -11.61 -33.26 -26.99
N LEU A 36 -10.29 -33.30 -27.17
CA LEU A 36 -9.64 -34.34 -27.97
C LEU A 36 -9.80 -35.72 -27.34
N SER A 37 -9.74 -35.82 -26.02
CA SER A 37 -10.02 -37.08 -25.30
C SER A 37 -11.44 -37.56 -25.58
N ALA A 38 -12.45 -36.70 -25.39
CA ALA A 38 -13.85 -37.04 -25.62
C ALA A 38 -14.14 -37.47 -27.06
N ASN A 39 -13.57 -36.77 -28.05
CA ASN A 39 -13.77 -37.07 -29.47
C ASN A 39 -13.14 -38.41 -29.89
N ASN A 40 -12.08 -38.85 -29.23
CA ASN A 40 -11.35 -40.07 -29.57
C ASN A 40 -11.77 -41.29 -28.72
N ALA A 41 -12.58 -41.10 -27.69
CA ALA A 41 -12.92 -42.14 -26.70
C ALA A 41 -13.46 -43.45 -27.30
N THR A 42 -14.22 -43.36 -28.40
CA THR A 42 -14.88 -44.53 -29.01
C THR A 42 -14.04 -45.27 -30.04
N LYS A 43 -13.15 -44.56 -30.75
CA LYS A 43 -12.37 -45.13 -31.87
C LYS A 43 -10.89 -45.34 -31.53
N PHE A 44 -10.34 -44.54 -30.62
CA PHE A 44 -8.93 -44.54 -30.26
C PHE A 44 -8.77 -44.38 -28.74
N ALA A 45 -9.19 -45.40 -27.99
CA ALA A 45 -9.24 -45.37 -26.53
C ALA A 45 -7.90 -45.04 -25.86
N THR A 46 -6.80 -45.62 -26.35
CA THR A 46 -5.44 -45.35 -25.83
C THR A 46 -5.01 -43.91 -26.03
N LEU A 47 -5.33 -43.32 -27.19
CA LEU A 47 -5.05 -41.91 -27.48
C LEU A 47 -5.93 -40.97 -26.64
N ALA A 48 -7.20 -41.33 -26.44
CA ALA A 48 -8.10 -40.60 -25.57
C ALA A 48 -7.62 -40.57 -24.11
N GLU A 49 -7.08 -41.68 -23.61
CA GLU A 49 -6.49 -41.76 -22.26
C GLU A 49 -5.24 -40.89 -22.13
N GLN A 50 -4.38 -40.84 -23.15
CA GLN A 50 -3.22 -39.96 -23.15
C GLN A 50 -3.63 -38.48 -23.07
N TYR A 51 -4.63 -38.07 -23.86
CA TYR A 51 -5.14 -36.69 -23.78
C TYR A 51 -5.80 -36.37 -22.43
N ALA A 52 -6.47 -37.34 -21.80
CA ALA A 52 -7.02 -37.15 -20.46
C ALA A 52 -5.93 -36.88 -19.43
N LYS A 53 -4.83 -37.67 -19.46
CA LYS A 53 -3.67 -37.48 -18.57
C LYS A 53 -2.99 -36.13 -18.77
N GLU A 54 -2.78 -35.71 -20.02
CA GLU A 54 -2.21 -34.40 -20.33
C GLU A 54 -3.11 -33.25 -19.85
N SER A 55 -4.42 -33.38 -19.99
CA SER A 55 -5.39 -32.40 -19.47
C SER A 55 -5.32 -32.32 -17.93
N GLU A 56 -5.31 -33.45 -17.24
CA GLU A 56 -5.20 -33.53 -15.78
C GLU A 56 -3.89 -32.91 -15.25
N GLN A 57 -2.76 -33.18 -15.93
CA GLN A 57 -1.49 -32.56 -15.58
C GLN A 57 -1.53 -31.04 -15.71
N LEU A 58 -2.15 -30.51 -16.77
CA LEU A 58 -2.32 -29.06 -16.94
C LEU A 58 -3.26 -28.46 -15.90
N GLU A 59 -4.36 -29.12 -15.56
CA GLU A 59 -5.26 -28.69 -14.48
C GLU A 59 -4.54 -28.65 -13.12
N ASN A 60 -3.68 -29.63 -12.84
CA ASN A 60 -2.85 -29.63 -11.65
C ASN A 60 -1.86 -28.46 -11.63
N ILE A 61 -1.19 -28.16 -12.75
CA ILE A 61 -0.30 -27.00 -12.87
C ILE A 61 -1.07 -25.70 -12.66
N LEU A 62 -2.26 -25.56 -13.25
CA LEU A 62 -3.13 -24.40 -13.06
C LEU A 62 -3.46 -24.17 -11.58
N ASN A 63 -3.81 -25.22 -10.84
CA ASN A 63 -4.05 -25.11 -9.40
C ASN A 63 -2.85 -24.57 -8.62
N TYR A 64 -1.61 -24.96 -8.98
CA TYR A 64 -0.41 -24.39 -8.38
C TYR A 64 -0.20 -22.93 -8.78
N MET A 65 -0.49 -22.55 -10.01
CA MET A 65 -0.40 -21.17 -10.48
C MET A 65 -1.42 -20.26 -9.80
N ASP A 66 -2.63 -20.73 -9.55
CA ASP A 66 -3.66 -20.00 -8.81
C ASP A 66 -3.19 -19.70 -7.38
N ARG A 67 -2.62 -20.70 -6.70
CA ARG A 67 -2.01 -20.51 -5.37
C ARG A 67 -0.87 -19.49 -5.41
N LEU A 68 -0.05 -19.49 -6.45
CA LEU A 68 1.03 -18.53 -6.62
C LEU A 68 0.49 -17.10 -6.86
N ASP A 69 -0.55 -16.92 -7.67
CA ASP A 69 -1.17 -15.59 -7.87
C ASP A 69 -1.73 -15.04 -6.55
N VAL A 70 -2.37 -15.88 -5.73
CA VAL A 70 -2.84 -15.49 -4.40
C VAL A 70 -1.68 -15.07 -3.49
N LEU A 71 -0.57 -15.81 -3.47
CA LEU A 71 0.60 -15.42 -2.68
C LEU A 71 1.18 -14.08 -3.14
N LEU A 72 1.26 -13.85 -4.44
CA LEU A 72 1.74 -12.58 -4.99
C LEU A 72 0.77 -11.42 -4.73
N GLU A 73 -0.53 -11.68 -4.72
CA GLU A 73 -1.53 -10.70 -4.30
C GLU A 73 -1.35 -10.29 -2.84
N MET A 74 -1.12 -11.26 -1.95
CA MET A 74 -0.84 -10.96 -0.55
C MET A 74 0.43 -10.13 -0.41
N VAL A 75 1.48 -10.42 -1.18
CA VAL A 75 2.70 -9.63 -1.20
C VAL A 75 2.44 -8.21 -1.71
N GLU A 76 1.69 -8.06 -2.81
CA GLU A 76 1.31 -6.76 -3.37
C GLU A 76 0.59 -5.90 -2.32
N LEU A 77 -0.44 -6.44 -1.66
CA LEU A 77 -1.20 -5.74 -0.62
C LEU A 77 -0.30 -5.27 0.53
N LYS A 78 0.65 -6.12 0.96
CA LYS A 78 1.59 -5.76 2.03
C LYS A 78 2.58 -4.69 1.58
N LEU A 79 3.07 -4.75 0.35
CA LEU A 79 3.95 -3.73 -0.21
C LEU A 79 3.23 -2.38 -0.35
N GLU A 80 1.99 -2.37 -0.85
CA GLU A 80 1.17 -1.16 -0.89
C GLU A 80 0.96 -0.57 0.50
N THR A 81 0.63 -1.42 1.47
CA THR A 81 0.45 -0.99 2.86
C THR A 81 1.73 -0.37 3.41
N LEU A 82 2.90 -0.96 3.17
CA LEU A 82 4.19 -0.40 3.60
C LEU A 82 4.47 0.95 2.95
N VAL A 83 4.14 1.10 1.66
CA VAL A 83 4.26 2.37 0.96
C VAL A 83 3.36 3.43 1.60
N TYR A 84 2.10 3.09 1.89
CA TYR A 84 1.17 3.99 2.58
C TYR A 84 1.61 4.36 3.99
N ILE A 85 2.10 3.39 4.78
CA ILE A 85 2.59 3.64 6.14
C ILE A 85 3.73 4.65 6.11
N ASP A 86 4.63 4.57 5.14
CA ASP A 86 5.72 5.53 5.04
C ASP A 86 5.22 6.95 4.74
N TYR A 87 4.25 7.10 3.84
CA TYR A 87 3.61 8.40 3.61
C TYR A 87 2.96 8.95 4.89
N VAL A 88 2.17 8.12 5.58
CA VAL A 88 1.53 8.51 6.85
C VAL A 88 2.58 8.86 7.91
N SER A 89 3.69 8.14 7.96
CA SER A 89 4.78 8.41 8.89
C SER A 89 5.45 9.75 8.61
N GLN A 90 5.61 10.13 7.34
CA GLN A 90 6.13 11.45 6.94
C GLN A 90 5.18 12.56 7.38
N ASP A 91 3.89 12.43 7.08
CA ASP A 91 2.88 13.40 7.50
C ASP A 91 2.83 13.56 9.02
N MET A 92 2.99 12.46 9.76
CA MET A 92 3.05 12.50 11.22
C MET A 92 4.27 13.28 11.73
N VAL A 93 5.44 13.07 11.13
CA VAL A 93 6.65 13.84 11.49
C VAL A 93 6.44 15.33 11.20
N ASN A 94 5.80 15.67 10.08
CA ASN A 94 5.47 17.06 9.73
C ASN A 94 4.58 17.71 10.79
N LEU A 95 3.56 17.00 11.28
CA LEU A 95 2.67 17.47 12.35
C LEU A 95 3.41 17.69 13.67
N ILE A 96 4.30 16.78 14.05
CA ILE A 96 5.10 16.90 15.27
C ILE A 96 6.07 18.09 15.19
N GLU A 97 6.71 18.31 14.04
CA GLU A 97 7.52 19.52 13.83
C GLU A 97 6.65 20.80 13.81
N ALA A 98 5.41 20.73 13.33
CA ALA A 98 4.47 21.85 13.42
C ALA A 98 4.11 22.21 14.86
N LEU A 99 3.95 21.23 15.77
CA LEU A 99 3.76 21.50 17.20
C LEU A 99 4.95 22.27 17.81
N ARG A 100 6.17 21.88 17.43
CA ARG A 100 7.39 22.58 17.86
C ARG A 100 7.45 24.01 17.32
N GLU A 101 7.12 24.20 16.04
CA GLU A 101 7.10 25.52 15.42
C GLU A 101 5.98 26.40 15.99
N PHE A 102 4.81 25.83 16.29
CA PHE A 102 3.69 26.51 16.94
C PHE A 102 4.11 27.14 18.28
N ARG A 103 4.82 26.37 19.11
CA ARG A 103 5.39 26.86 20.37
C ARG A 103 6.32 28.04 20.13
N ARG A 104 7.20 27.93 19.11
CA ARG A 104 8.18 28.97 18.77
C ARG A 104 7.54 30.29 18.36
N VAL A 105 6.47 30.22 17.57
CA VAL A 105 5.75 31.43 17.09
C VAL A 105 4.75 31.97 18.11
N THR A 106 4.45 31.20 19.17
CA THR A 106 3.53 31.59 20.24
C THR A 106 4.23 31.63 21.61
N PRO A 107 5.24 32.51 21.80
CA PRO A 107 6.04 32.54 23.03
C PRO A 107 5.28 32.96 24.29
N LEU A 108 4.04 33.44 24.13
CA LEU A 108 3.14 33.87 25.20
C LEU A 108 2.27 32.73 25.76
N LEU A 109 2.44 31.49 25.27
CA LEU A 109 1.77 30.32 25.86
C LEU A 109 2.17 30.15 27.33
N SER A 110 1.23 29.68 28.16
CA SER A 110 1.54 29.36 29.56
C SER A 110 2.64 28.30 29.63
N THR A 111 3.36 28.28 30.76
CA THR A 111 4.41 27.29 31.01
C THR A 111 3.88 25.86 30.90
N GLU A 112 2.68 25.59 31.42
CA GLU A 112 2.00 24.29 31.37
C GLU A 112 1.74 23.84 29.93
N LEU A 113 1.20 24.73 29.08
CA LEU A 113 0.97 24.46 27.65
C LEU A 113 2.29 24.23 26.90
N SER A 114 3.32 25.01 27.22
CA SER A 114 4.65 24.83 26.63
C SER A 114 5.26 23.47 27.00
N MET A 115 5.12 23.04 28.26
CA MET A 115 5.58 21.73 28.72
C MET A 115 4.84 20.59 28.03
N LEU A 116 3.51 20.69 27.90
CA LEU A 116 2.71 19.71 27.17
C LEU A 116 3.21 19.52 25.72
N LEU A 117 3.49 20.61 25.01
CA LEU A 117 4.01 20.53 23.64
C LEU A 117 5.40 19.88 23.58
N ASP A 118 6.25 20.16 24.56
CA ASP A 118 7.58 19.55 24.67
C ASP A 118 7.51 18.05 25.00
N GLU A 119 6.59 17.65 25.87
CA GLU A 119 6.33 16.25 26.20
C GLU A 119 5.81 15.47 24.99
N LEU A 120 4.88 16.04 24.21
CA LEU A 120 4.40 15.42 22.98
C LEU A 120 5.51 15.28 21.94
N TYR A 121 6.32 16.33 21.76
CA TYR A 121 7.45 16.33 20.83
C TYR A 121 8.50 15.27 21.22
N SER A 122 8.94 15.30 22.47
CA SER A 122 9.96 14.39 22.99
C SER A 122 9.45 12.95 23.07
N GLY A 123 8.20 12.74 23.49
CA GLY A 123 7.56 11.42 23.54
C GLY A 123 7.45 10.76 22.16
N PHE A 124 7.12 11.54 21.13
CA PHE A 124 7.11 11.03 19.75
C PHE A 124 8.50 10.57 19.31
N TYR A 125 9.53 11.40 19.47
CA TYR A 125 10.89 11.05 19.03
C TYR A 125 11.61 10.04 19.92
N ALA A 126 11.12 9.79 21.14
CA ALA A 126 11.54 8.66 21.95
C ALA A 126 10.93 7.33 21.45
N SER A 127 9.76 7.39 20.82
CA SER A 127 9.01 6.21 20.37
C SER A 127 9.25 5.85 18.90
N VAL A 128 9.68 6.82 18.09
CA VAL A 128 9.82 6.67 16.64
C VAL A 128 11.21 7.14 16.20
N GLU A 129 11.96 6.24 15.56
CA GLU A 129 13.22 6.59 14.92
C GLU A 129 12.96 7.27 13.58
N VAL A 130 13.29 8.55 13.49
CA VAL A 130 13.09 9.36 12.28
C VAL A 130 14.46 9.76 11.72
N PRO A 131 14.77 9.40 10.46
CA PRO A 131 16.02 9.80 9.82
C PRO A 131 16.16 11.33 9.73
N GLU A 132 17.38 11.84 9.97
CA GLU A 132 17.66 13.29 9.98
C GLU A 132 17.24 14.04 8.69
N PRO A 133 17.43 13.49 7.47
CA PRO A 133 16.97 14.15 6.25
C PRO A 133 15.45 14.36 6.20
N MET A 134 14.68 13.48 6.83
CA MET A 134 13.22 13.56 6.90
C MET A 134 12.79 14.65 7.88
N ARG A 135 13.49 14.79 9.02
CA ARG A 135 13.28 15.90 9.97
C ARG A 135 13.52 17.27 9.34
N ILE A 136 14.56 17.40 8.52
CA ILE A 136 14.89 18.68 7.86
C ILE A 136 13.75 19.11 6.94
N ARG A 137 13.24 18.20 6.10
CA ARG A 137 12.11 18.47 5.21
C ARG A 137 10.83 18.78 6.00
N ALA A 138 10.58 18.01 7.06
CA ALA A 138 9.40 18.19 7.89
C ALA A 138 9.32 19.58 8.55
N ARG A 139 10.46 20.19 8.89
CA ARG A 139 10.50 21.58 9.40
C ARG A 139 10.06 22.62 8.38
N GLU A 140 10.28 22.38 7.09
CA GLU A 140 9.82 23.28 6.04
C GLU A 140 8.30 23.14 5.86
N GLU A 141 7.80 21.91 5.82
CA GLU A 141 6.37 21.61 5.69
C GLU A 141 5.54 21.98 6.93
N ALA A 142 6.14 21.94 8.12
CA ALA A 142 5.53 22.36 9.37
C ALA A 142 4.92 23.77 9.31
N LYS A 143 5.57 24.71 8.61
CA LYS A 143 5.06 26.08 8.43
C LYS A 143 3.81 26.13 7.57
N THR A 144 3.70 25.24 6.59
CA THR A 144 2.52 25.10 5.73
C THR A 144 1.36 24.55 6.55
N ILE A 145 1.61 23.51 7.35
CA ILE A 145 0.63 22.92 8.27
C ILE A 145 0.10 23.98 9.26
N LEU A 146 0.96 24.84 9.80
CA LEU A 146 0.51 25.91 10.69
C LEU A 146 -0.44 26.89 9.99
N LYS A 147 -0.14 27.31 8.77
CA LYS A 147 -1.04 28.16 7.97
C LYS A 147 -2.37 27.47 7.66
N GLU A 148 -2.34 26.18 7.34
CA GLU A 148 -3.56 25.39 7.13
C GLU A 148 -4.39 25.34 8.42
N SER A 149 -3.75 25.16 9.57
CA SER A 149 -4.43 25.15 10.87
C SER A 149 -5.14 26.48 11.16
N GLU A 150 -4.50 27.62 10.85
CA GLU A 150 -5.11 28.94 10.97
C GLU A 150 -6.32 29.09 10.04
N ASN A 151 -6.19 28.64 8.77
CA ASN A 151 -7.28 28.66 7.81
C ASN A 151 -8.49 27.82 8.27
N ILE A 152 -8.24 26.66 8.87
CA ILE A 152 -9.28 25.78 9.44
C ILE A 152 -9.97 26.44 10.64
N VAL A 153 -9.22 27.11 11.52
CA VAL A 153 -9.80 27.85 12.64
C VAL A 153 -10.65 29.01 12.14
N ASN A 154 -10.14 29.77 11.16
CA ASN A 154 -10.83 30.90 10.57
C ASN A 154 -12.13 30.48 9.87
N SER A 155 -12.13 29.35 9.16
CA SER A 155 -13.36 28.82 8.53
C SER A 155 -14.38 28.39 9.58
N ARG A 156 -13.97 27.66 10.63
CA ARG A 156 -14.84 27.27 11.75
C ARG A 156 -15.47 28.48 12.44
N ASN A 157 -14.72 29.55 12.63
CA ASN A 157 -15.22 30.78 13.26
C ASN A 157 -16.25 31.48 12.36
N LYS A 158 -16.01 31.55 11.05
CA LYS A 158 -16.99 32.10 10.09
C LYS A 158 -18.30 31.31 10.07
N THR A 159 -18.25 29.98 10.12
CA THR A 159 -19.44 29.12 10.18
C THR A 159 -20.23 29.33 11.48
N LYS A 160 -19.55 29.51 12.62
CA LYS A 160 -20.21 29.81 13.90
C LYS A 160 -20.93 31.16 13.91
N VAL A 161 -20.34 32.18 13.30
CA VAL A 161 -20.96 33.52 13.19
C VAL A 161 -22.15 33.49 12.24
N GLY A 162 -22.09 32.74 11.14
CA GLY A 162 -23.21 32.59 10.20
C GLY A 162 -24.37 31.72 10.70
N ALA A 163 -24.17 30.89 11.72
CA ALA A 163 -25.23 30.11 12.37
C ALA A 163 -25.91 30.85 13.54
N GLN A 164 -25.41 32.03 13.91
CA GLN A 164 -25.96 32.90 14.95
C GLN A 164 -26.69 34.14 14.38
N ALA A 165 -26.82 34.24 13.05
CA ALA A 165 -27.58 35.27 12.34
C ALA A 165 -28.84 34.65 11.71
#